data_AF-A0A7X9A2P3-F1
#
_entry.id   AF-A0A7X9A2P3-F1
#
_cell.length_a   1.000
_cell.length_b   1.000
_cell.length_c   1.000
_cell.angle_alpha   90.00
_cell.angle_beta   90.00
_cell.angle_gamma   90.00
#
_symmetry.space_group_name_H-M   'P 1'
#
loop_
_entity.id
_entity.type
_entity.pdbx_description
1 polymer ?
#
loop_
_entity_poly.entity_id
_entity_poly.type
_entity_poly.pdbx_seq_one_letter_code
_entity_poly.pdbx_strand_id
1 'polypeptide(L)'
;MTLKGYPNTVIELQAAVTAFMVVGDGITIDGLTITSDEPYAAEFIQIGGTNNKIINNIIFGPEQEGPSDGWVTNRGFVTQIGNMQNLLVQNNVFYSLRQPAYINPNTTGHIINNIVYNTRGFVVEEAVFVFSGNSWGIPANAVDIALLEGTQTGPPYDPISELEANNSNAVISDQRV
;
A
#
# COMPACT_ATOMS: atom_id res chain seq x y z
N MET A 1 -6.74 12.54 14.94
CA MET A 1 -5.93 13.71 14.50
C MET A 1 -5.81 13.64 12.98
N THR A 2 -5.71 14.77 12.27
CA THR A 2 -5.46 14.77 10.82
C THR A 2 -4.15 15.47 10.50
N LEU A 3 -3.26 14.78 9.80
CA LEU A 3 -2.09 15.34 9.12
C LEU A 3 -2.52 15.66 7.68
N LYS A 4 -2.70 16.94 7.36
CA LYS A 4 -3.24 17.39 6.08
C LYS A 4 -2.23 18.21 5.30
N GLY A 5 -1.96 17.83 4.06
CA GLY A 5 -1.19 18.61 3.11
C GLY A 5 -2.00 19.79 2.56
N TYR A 6 -1.34 20.93 2.42
CA TYR A 6 -1.77 21.95 1.47
C TYR A 6 -1.42 21.52 0.04
N PRO A 7 -2.05 22.10 -1.01
CA PRO A 7 -1.68 21.80 -2.38
C PRO A 7 -0.16 21.90 -2.59
N ASN A 8 0.42 20.89 -3.23
CA ASN A 8 1.86 20.76 -3.49
C ASN A 8 2.74 20.56 -2.24
N THR A 9 2.17 20.15 -1.10
CA THR A 9 2.98 19.75 0.06
C THR A 9 3.76 18.48 -0.26
N VAL A 10 5.08 18.56 -0.18
CA VAL A 10 5.99 17.43 -0.39
C VAL A 10 6.71 17.10 0.92
N ILE A 11 6.68 15.83 1.29
CA ILE A 11 7.54 15.22 2.30
C ILE A 11 8.57 14.39 1.54
N GLU A 12 9.77 14.95 1.37
CA GLU A 12 10.91 14.27 0.75
C GLU A 12 11.87 13.78 1.82
N LEU A 13 12.02 12.47 1.93
CA LEU A 13 12.97 11.87 2.87
C LEU A 13 14.37 11.99 2.29
N GLN A 14 15.31 12.47 3.11
CA GLN A 14 16.74 12.63 2.80
C GLN A 14 17.61 11.59 3.53
N ALA A 15 16.97 10.57 4.09
CA ALA A 15 17.60 9.50 4.85
C ALA A 15 16.70 8.27 4.90
N ALA A 16 17.29 7.10 5.12
CA ALA A 16 16.59 5.82 5.29
C ALA A 16 15.84 5.74 6.62
N VAL A 17 14.68 6.41 6.70
CA VAL A 17 13.83 6.46 7.90
C VAL A 17 12.35 6.28 7.53
N THR A 18 11.52 5.93 8.52
CA THR A 18 10.06 6.01 8.38
C THR A 18 9.61 7.44 8.64
N ALA A 19 8.91 8.07 7.69
CA ALA A 19 8.43 9.45 7.87
C ALA A 19 7.31 9.55 8.90
N PHE A 20 6.38 8.59 8.89
CA PHE A 20 5.26 8.57 9.82
C PHE A 20 5.17 7.23 10.54
N MET A 21 5.45 7.25 11.84
CA MET A 21 5.16 6.17 12.78
C MET A 21 3.83 6.46 13.48
N VAL A 22 2.76 5.82 13.03
CA VAL A 22 1.41 6.03 13.56
C VAL A 22 1.09 4.95 14.59
N VAL A 23 0.88 5.35 15.84
CA VAL A 23 0.60 4.44 16.97
C VAL A 23 -0.76 4.70 17.65
N GLY A 24 -1.47 5.75 17.25
CA GLY A 24 -2.76 6.15 17.82
C GLY A 24 -3.95 5.78 16.94
N ASP A 25 -5.15 6.00 17.46
CA ASP A 25 -6.41 5.73 16.77
C ASP A 25 -6.99 6.99 16.10
N GLY A 26 -7.82 6.80 15.07
CA GLY A 26 -8.51 7.90 14.38
C GLY A 26 -7.57 8.93 13.76
N ILE A 27 -6.38 8.50 13.33
CA ILE A 27 -5.37 9.28 12.63
C ILE A 27 -5.67 9.26 11.13
N THR A 28 -5.66 10.43 10.50
CA THR A 28 -5.84 10.58 9.05
C THR A 28 -4.61 11.25 8.45
N ILE A 29 -4.02 10.64 7.42
CA ILE A 29 -2.98 11.21 6.57
C ILE A 29 -3.65 11.57 5.24
N ASP A 30 -3.79 12.88 4.95
CA ASP A 30 -4.63 13.41 3.86
C ASP A 30 -3.87 14.40 2.98
N GLY A 31 -3.87 14.18 1.66
CA GLY A 31 -3.45 15.19 0.69
C GLY A 31 -1.96 15.52 0.66
N LEU A 32 -1.09 14.59 1.07
CA LEU A 32 0.36 14.74 1.01
C LEU A 32 0.94 14.12 -0.27
N THR A 33 2.04 14.71 -0.74
CA THR A 33 2.99 14.02 -1.62
C THR A 33 4.15 13.50 -0.77
N ILE A 34 4.48 12.21 -0.85
CA ILE A 34 5.53 11.57 -0.05
C ILE A 34 6.48 10.80 -0.97
N THR A 35 7.79 11.06 -0.86
CA THR A 35 8.84 10.40 -1.65
C THR A 35 10.19 10.41 -0.92
N SER A 36 11.21 9.79 -1.51
CA SER A 36 12.59 9.86 -1.04
C SER A 36 13.53 10.26 -2.18
N ASP A 37 14.68 10.84 -1.83
CA ASP A 37 15.75 11.20 -2.75
C ASP A 37 16.39 9.96 -3.40
N GLU A 38 16.59 8.91 -2.61
CA GLU A 38 17.19 7.64 -3.03
C GLU A 38 16.32 6.45 -2.58
N PRO A 39 16.44 5.27 -3.23
CA PRO A 39 15.67 4.10 -2.84
C PRO A 39 16.22 3.49 -1.56
N TYR A 40 15.42 3.49 -0.49
CA TYR A 40 15.78 2.91 0.81
C TYR A 40 14.99 1.64 1.10
N ALA A 41 15.61 0.68 1.81
CA ALA A 41 14.95 -0.52 2.29
C ALA A 41 14.06 -0.24 3.52
N ALA A 42 13.06 0.63 3.36
CA ALA A 42 12.16 1.09 4.42
C ALA A 42 10.78 1.48 3.85
N GLU A 43 9.81 1.60 4.74
CA GLU A 43 8.50 2.17 4.46
C GLU A 43 8.41 3.65 4.79
N PHE A 44 7.63 4.42 4.03
CA PHE A 44 7.38 5.81 4.35
C PHE A 44 6.39 5.97 5.51
N ILE A 45 5.40 5.09 5.60
CA ILE A 45 4.39 5.09 6.65
C ILE A 45 4.37 3.72 7.32
N GLN A 46 4.62 3.68 8.63
CA GLN A 46 4.31 2.51 9.44
C GLN A 46 3.07 2.82 10.30
N ILE A 47 2.03 2.02 10.17
CA ILE A 47 0.70 2.36 10.71
C ILE A 47 0.10 1.26 11.57
N GLY A 48 -0.05 1.55 12.86
CA GLY A 48 -0.83 0.77 13.81
C GLY A 48 -2.07 1.51 14.31
N GLY A 49 -2.73 0.99 15.35
CA GLY A 49 -3.95 1.55 15.94
C GLY A 49 -5.25 1.16 15.22
N THR A 50 -6.33 1.90 15.46
CA THR A 50 -7.67 1.59 14.95
C THR A 50 -8.32 2.78 14.25
N ASN A 51 -9.12 2.51 13.21
CA ASN A 51 -9.89 3.52 12.46
C ASN A 51 -9.02 4.61 11.82
N ASN A 52 -7.82 4.25 11.41
CA ASN A 52 -6.90 5.17 10.75
C ASN A 52 -7.17 5.27 9.25
N LYS A 53 -6.65 6.32 8.61
CA LYS A 53 -6.90 6.62 7.20
C LYS A 53 -5.64 7.13 6.51
N ILE A 54 -5.37 6.63 5.31
CA ILE A 54 -4.40 7.17 4.36
C ILE A 54 -5.20 7.53 3.10
N ILE A 55 -5.46 8.81 2.88
CA ILE A 55 -6.38 9.25 1.81
C ILE A 55 -5.84 10.38 0.94
N ASN A 56 -6.21 10.38 -0.34
CA ASN A 56 -5.90 11.47 -1.28
C ASN A 56 -4.41 11.83 -1.39
N ASN A 57 -3.50 10.91 -1.10
CA ASN A 57 -2.05 11.15 -1.15
C ASN A 57 -1.45 10.73 -2.49
N ILE A 58 -0.28 11.25 -2.80
CA ILE A 58 0.61 10.75 -3.86
C ILE A 58 1.85 10.20 -3.17
N ILE A 59 2.11 8.90 -3.27
CA ILE A 59 3.18 8.21 -2.53
C ILE A 59 4.02 7.43 -3.52
N PHE A 60 5.27 7.84 -3.72
CA PHE A 60 6.10 7.24 -4.76
C PHE A 60 7.56 7.11 -4.36
N GLY A 61 8.23 6.11 -4.93
CA GLY A 61 9.67 5.95 -4.75
C GLY A 61 10.46 6.64 -5.88
N PRO A 62 11.76 6.90 -5.66
CA PRO A 62 12.65 7.31 -6.73
C PRO A 62 12.81 6.20 -7.77
N GLU A 63 13.22 6.58 -8.98
CA GLU A 63 13.42 5.66 -10.09
C GLU A 63 14.50 4.61 -9.74
N GLN A 64 14.25 3.37 -10.14
CA GLN A 64 15.17 2.26 -9.94
C GLN A 64 15.39 1.54 -11.26
N GLU A 65 16.66 1.39 -11.62
CA GLU A 65 17.07 0.79 -12.88
C GLU A 65 16.76 -0.71 -12.95
N GLY A 66 16.48 -1.17 -14.17
CA GLY A 66 16.28 -2.59 -14.47
C GLY A 66 14.97 -3.18 -13.93
N PRO A 67 14.83 -4.51 -14.00
CA PRO A 67 13.59 -5.19 -13.65
C PRO A 67 13.25 -5.04 -12.16
N SER A 68 11.96 -4.94 -11.86
CA SER A 68 11.49 -4.65 -10.51
C SER A 68 11.72 -5.77 -9.50
N ASP A 69 12.26 -6.93 -9.90
CA ASP A 69 12.65 -8.03 -9.00
C ASP A 69 14.01 -7.79 -8.33
N GLY A 70 14.87 -6.92 -8.88
CA GLY A 70 16.15 -6.48 -8.31
C GLY A 70 16.08 -5.17 -7.50
N TRP A 71 14.97 -4.43 -7.56
CA TRP A 71 14.80 -3.17 -6.85
C TRP A 71 14.96 -3.29 -5.32
N VAL A 72 15.56 -2.27 -4.71
CA VAL A 72 15.55 -2.06 -3.26
C VAL A 72 14.11 -2.03 -2.78
N THR A 73 13.86 -2.65 -1.63
CA THR A 73 12.50 -2.79 -1.09
C THR A 73 12.05 -1.53 -0.35
N ASN A 74 11.71 -0.49 -1.11
CA ASN A 74 11.01 0.69 -0.61
C ASN A 74 9.49 0.47 -0.63
N ARG A 75 8.80 0.97 0.41
CA ARG A 75 7.36 0.75 0.58
C ARG A 75 6.60 2.05 0.83
N GLY A 76 5.40 2.15 0.29
CA GLY A 76 4.50 3.26 0.59
C GLY A 76 4.04 3.21 2.04
N PHE A 77 3.41 2.11 2.45
CA PHE A 77 3.09 1.87 3.85
C PHE A 77 3.22 0.41 4.30
N VAL A 78 3.33 0.22 5.61
CA VAL A 78 3.33 -1.08 6.28
C VAL A 78 2.41 -1.04 7.49
N THR A 79 1.48 -1.99 7.62
CA THR A 79 0.65 -2.09 8.84
C THR A 79 1.47 -2.67 9.98
N GLN A 80 1.25 -2.25 11.23
CA GLN A 80 1.93 -2.89 12.37
C GLN A 80 1.28 -4.25 12.67
N ILE A 81 2.09 -5.31 12.73
CA ILE A 81 1.62 -6.69 12.95
C ILE A 81 0.73 -6.80 14.20
N GLY A 82 -0.47 -7.37 14.03
CA GLY A 82 -1.47 -7.53 15.10
C GLY A 82 -1.97 -6.24 15.73
N ASN A 83 -1.53 -5.08 15.25
CA ASN A 83 -1.81 -3.78 15.86
C ASN A 83 -2.32 -2.79 14.82
N MET A 84 -3.15 -3.22 13.88
CA MET A 84 -3.87 -2.31 13.01
C MET A 84 -5.26 -2.86 12.73
N GLN A 85 -6.33 -2.15 13.09
CA GLN A 85 -7.72 -2.52 12.78
C GLN A 85 -8.49 -1.41 12.04
N ASN A 86 -9.28 -1.80 11.03
CA ASN A 86 -10.13 -0.89 10.25
C ASN A 86 -9.36 0.29 9.60
N LEU A 87 -8.25 0.02 8.90
CA LEU A 87 -7.58 1.03 8.07
C LEU A 87 -8.40 1.32 6.81
N LEU A 88 -8.55 2.60 6.47
CA LEU A 88 -9.02 3.02 5.15
C LEU A 88 -7.87 3.60 4.34
N VAL A 89 -7.50 2.94 3.24
CA VAL A 89 -6.56 3.46 2.25
C VAL A 89 -7.35 3.80 0.99
N GLN A 90 -7.57 5.09 0.72
CA GLN A 90 -8.50 5.49 -0.34
C GLN A 90 -8.06 6.68 -1.19
N ASN A 91 -8.31 6.61 -2.50
CA ASN A 91 -8.05 7.69 -3.46
C ASN A 91 -6.58 8.14 -3.49
N ASN A 92 -5.64 7.28 -3.13
CA ASN A 92 -4.22 7.58 -3.24
C ASN A 92 -3.68 7.16 -4.60
N VAL A 93 -2.54 7.74 -4.97
CA VAL A 93 -1.72 7.30 -6.10
C VAL A 93 -0.42 6.72 -5.56
N PHE A 94 -0.09 5.48 -5.94
CA PHE A 94 1.17 4.83 -5.59
C PHE A 94 1.97 4.49 -6.85
N TYR A 95 3.26 4.85 -6.91
CA TYR A 95 4.09 4.43 -8.04
C TYR A 95 5.59 4.38 -7.77
N SER A 96 6.34 3.69 -8.63
CA SER A 96 7.82 3.59 -8.55
C SER A 96 8.34 3.12 -7.18
N LEU A 97 7.54 2.30 -6.50
CA LEU A 97 7.90 1.63 -5.24
C LEU A 97 8.08 0.15 -5.54
N ARG A 98 8.93 -0.54 -4.77
CA ARG A 98 8.94 -2.00 -4.79
C ARG A 98 7.55 -2.53 -4.45
N GLN A 99 6.95 -2.01 -3.39
CA GLN A 99 5.60 -2.37 -2.96
C GLN A 99 4.83 -1.09 -2.57
N PRO A 100 3.63 -0.82 -3.11
CA PRO A 100 2.75 0.21 -2.55
C PRO A 100 2.49 -0.03 -1.06
N ALA A 101 2.32 -1.31 -0.66
CA ALA A 101 2.24 -1.68 0.74
C ALA A 101 2.65 -3.12 1.02
N TYR A 102 3.08 -3.35 2.26
CA TYR A 102 3.12 -4.67 2.88
C TYR A 102 2.12 -4.70 4.05
N ILE A 103 1.13 -5.58 3.96
CA ILE A 103 0.01 -5.65 4.88
C ILE A 103 0.26 -6.85 5.79
N ASN A 104 0.71 -6.55 7.01
CA ASN A 104 1.16 -7.53 7.98
C ASN A 104 0.00 -8.34 8.61
N PRO A 105 0.32 -9.51 9.19
CA PRO A 105 -0.63 -10.41 9.83
C PRO A 105 -1.53 -9.76 10.86
N ASN A 106 -2.74 -10.30 10.99
CA ASN A 106 -3.73 -9.91 12.01
C ASN A 106 -4.11 -8.43 11.92
N THR A 107 -4.15 -7.87 10.72
CA THR A 107 -4.61 -6.51 10.45
C THR A 107 -5.83 -6.48 9.53
N THR A 108 -6.67 -5.45 9.63
CA THR A 108 -7.94 -5.39 8.88
C THR A 108 -8.23 -4.04 8.22
N GLY A 109 -8.88 -4.02 7.07
CA GLY A 109 -9.27 -2.74 6.49
C GLY A 109 -9.80 -2.77 5.07
N HIS A 110 -9.66 -1.63 4.41
CA HIS A 110 -10.22 -1.34 3.10
C HIS A 110 -9.18 -0.59 2.26
N ILE A 111 -8.86 -1.11 1.08
CA ILE A 111 -8.01 -0.46 0.08
C ILE A 111 -8.90 -0.17 -1.13
N ILE A 112 -9.33 1.08 -1.27
CA ILE A 112 -10.43 1.45 -2.16
C ILE A 112 -10.03 2.59 -3.11
N ASN A 113 -10.33 2.46 -4.40
CA ASN A 113 -10.18 3.54 -5.39
C ASN A 113 -8.77 4.16 -5.47
N ASN A 114 -7.72 3.37 -5.24
CA ASN A 114 -6.35 3.82 -5.43
C ASN A 114 -5.89 3.59 -6.88
N ILE A 115 -4.91 4.37 -7.33
CA ILE A 115 -4.22 4.17 -8.61
C ILE A 115 -2.81 3.66 -8.30
N VAL A 116 -2.43 2.50 -8.83
CA VAL A 116 -1.12 1.90 -8.54
C VAL A 116 -0.42 1.45 -9.82
N TYR A 117 0.84 1.85 -10.02
CA TYR A 117 1.59 1.50 -11.22
C TYR A 117 3.10 1.50 -10.99
N ASN A 118 3.85 0.82 -11.86
CA ASN A 118 5.31 0.70 -11.76
C ASN A 118 5.77 0.18 -10.39
N THR A 119 5.08 -0.85 -9.88
CA THR A 119 5.40 -1.50 -8.60
C THR A 119 5.35 -3.03 -8.72
N ARG A 120 5.48 -3.74 -7.59
CA ARG A 120 5.13 -5.17 -7.50
C ARG A 120 3.80 -5.46 -6.79
N GLY A 121 2.93 -4.46 -6.68
CA GLY A 121 1.58 -4.62 -6.14
C GLY A 121 1.50 -4.68 -4.62
N PHE A 122 0.27 -4.64 -4.11
CA PHE A 122 0.01 -4.81 -2.68
C PHE A 122 0.35 -6.23 -2.24
N VAL A 123 1.08 -6.36 -1.13
CA VAL A 123 1.38 -7.66 -0.55
C VAL A 123 0.54 -7.86 0.70
N VAL A 124 -0.27 -8.91 0.70
CA VAL A 124 -1.14 -9.32 1.80
C VAL A 124 -0.56 -10.56 2.45
N GLU A 125 -0.27 -10.49 3.75
CA GLU A 125 0.20 -11.62 4.56
C GLU A 125 -0.73 -11.78 5.77
N GLU A 126 -1.52 -12.86 5.79
CA GLU A 126 -2.40 -13.22 6.93
C GLU A 126 -3.29 -12.06 7.45
N ALA A 127 -3.70 -11.17 6.56
CA ALA A 127 -4.52 -10.00 6.85
C ALA A 127 -5.91 -10.11 6.19
N VAL A 128 -6.85 -9.25 6.61
CA VAL A 128 -8.22 -9.23 6.07
C VAL A 128 -8.55 -7.83 5.55
N PHE A 129 -8.33 -7.63 4.25
CA PHE A 129 -8.57 -6.35 3.58
C PHE A 129 -9.51 -6.50 2.39
N VAL A 130 -10.51 -5.63 2.33
CA VAL A 130 -11.39 -5.51 1.17
C VAL A 130 -10.75 -4.60 0.14
N PHE A 131 -10.52 -5.11 -1.07
CA PHE A 131 -10.06 -4.33 -2.22
C PHE A 131 -11.23 -4.04 -3.16
N SER A 132 -11.43 -2.78 -3.53
CA SER A 132 -12.49 -2.41 -4.47
C SER A 132 -12.16 -1.14 -5.24
N GLY A 133 -12.45 -1.11 -6.53
CA GLY A 133 -12.31 0.06 -7.39
C GLY A 133 -10.87 0.53 -7.61
N ASN A 134 -9.87 -0.25 -7.18
CA ASN A 134 -8.48 0.08 -7.48
C ASN A 134 -8.22 -0.09 -8.98
N SER A 135 -7.27 0.69 -9.49
CA SER A 135 -6.91 0.70 -10.91
C SER A 135 -5.39 0.72 -11.11
N TRP A 136 -4.96 0.21 -12.26
CA TRP A 136 -3.56 -0.09 -12.54
C TRP A 136 -3.10 0.71 -13.75
N GLY A 137 -1.99 1.44 -13.60
CA GLY A 137 -1.47 2.35 -14.62
C GLY A 137 -0.34 1.76 -15.46
N ILE A 138 0.31 2.63 -16.24
CA ILE A 138 1.51 2.34 -17.02
C ILE A 138 2.66 3.19 -16.46
N PRO A 139 3.89 2.66 -16.26
CA PRO A 139 4.29 1.25 -16.46
C PRO A 139 3.50 0.26 -15.60
N ALA A 140 3.25 -0.95 -16.12
CA ALA A 140 2.45 -1.95 -15.41
C ALA A 140 3.14 -2.41 -14.12
N ASN A 141 2.34 -2.87 -13.15
CA ASN A 141 2.90 -3.58 -12.01
C ASN A 141 3.38 -4.99 -12.42
N ALA A 142 4.27 -5.59 -11.63
CA ALA A 142 4.63 -6.99 -11.82
C ALA A 142 3.43 -7.92 -11.59
N VAL A 143 2.70 -7.65 -10.50
CA VAL A 143 1.35 -8.13 -10.16
C VAL A 143 0.67 -7.00 -9.40
N ASP A 144 -0.66 -6.99 -9.33
CA ASP A 144 -1.40 -5.90 -8.71
C ASP A 144 -1.68 -6.16 -7.22
N ILE A 145 -2.02 -7.41 -6.90
CA ILE A 145 -2.24 -7.87 -5.52
C ILE A 145 -1.60 -9.26 -5.39
N ALA A 146 -0.76 -9.44 -4.38
CA ALA A 146 -0.21 -10.74 -3.99
C ALA A 146 -0.82 -11.19 -2.66
N LEU A 147 -1.39 -12.39 -2.64
CA LEU A 147 -1.89 -13.06 -1.44
C LEU A 147 -0.86 -14.11 -1.03
N LEU A 148 -0.16 -13.88 0.08
CA LEU A 148 0.88 -14.79 0.55
C LEU A 148 0.29 -15.98 1.31
N GLU A 149 1.14 -17.00 1.53
CA GLU A 149 0.85 -18.15 2.39
C GLU A 149 0.24 -17.71 3.73
N GLY A 150 -0.72 -18.49 4.23
CA GLY A 150 -1.46 -18.18 5.46
C GLY A 150 -2.60 -17.16 5.28
N THR A 151 -2.64 -16.38 4.18
CA THR A 151 -3.79 -15.52 3.88
C THR A 151 -5.04 -16.37 3.66
N GLN A 152 -6.17 -15.97 4.26
CA GLN A 152 -7.36 -16.80 4.27
C GLN A 152 -7.95 -17.06 2.87
N THR A 153 -8.54 -18.24 2.71
CA THR A 153 -9.49 -18.53 1.62
C THR A 153 -10.91 -18.10 2.01
N GLY A 154 -11.73 -17.77 1.04
CA GLY A 154 -13.05 -17.19 1.20
C GLY A 154 -13.04 -15.66 1.12
N PRO A 155 -14.17 -15.01 1.44
CA PRO A 155 -14.25 -13.56 1.50
C PRO A 155 -13.17 -12.97 2.44
N PRO A 156 -12.55 -11.83 2.12
CA PRO A 156 -12.89 -10.93 1.02
C PRO A 156 -12.12 -11.23 -0.29
N TYR A 157 -11.28 -12.26 -0.33
CA TYR A 157 -10.38 -12.52 -1.46
C TYR A 157 -10.98 -13.42 -2.53
N ASP A 158 -11.88 -14.32 -2.13
CA ASP A 158 -12.50 -15.26 -3.04
C ASP A 158 -13.96 -14.90 -3.37
N PRO A 159 -14.42 -15.20 -4.60
CA PRO A 159 -13.64 -15.82 -5.68
C PRO A 159 -12.64 -14.84 -6.30
N ILE A 160 -11.43 -15.32 -6.64
CA ILE A 160 -10.35 -14.49 -7.23
C ILE A 160 -10.84 -13.72 -8.45
N SER A 161 -11.68 -14.31 -9.30
CA SER A 161 -12.26 -13.63 -10.46
C SER A 161 -13.11 -12.41 -10.11
N GLU A 162 -13.79 -12.40 -8.96
CA GLU A 162 -14.51 -11.22 -8.47
C GLU A 162 -13.54 -10.19 -7.89
N LEU A 163 -12.50 -10.62 -7.17
CA LEU A 163 -11.44 -9.72 -6.70
C LEU A 163 -10.77 -8.99 -7.88
N GLU A 164 -10.46 -9.71 -8.96
CA GLU A 164 -9.94 -9.17 -10.21
C GLU A 164 -10.91 -8.15 -10.83
N ALA A 165 -12.16 -8.54 -11.08
CA ALA A 165 -13.15 -7.72 -11.73
C ALA A 165 -13.50 -6.45 -10.94
N ASN A 166 -13.57 -6.55 -9.61
CA ASN A 166 -13.84 -5.41 -8.73
C ASN A 166 -12.66 -4.44 -8.66
N ASN A 167 -11.49 -4.82 -9.14
CA ASN A 167 -10.29 -3.99 -9.14
C ASN A 167 -9.73 -3.86 -10.56
N SER A 168 -10.58 -3.46 -11.52
CA SER A 168 -10.16 -3.13 -12.88
C SER A 168 -9.42 -4.26 -13.62
N ASN A 169 -9.85 -5.51 -13.43
CA ASN A 169 -9.21 -6.72 -13.97
C ASN A 169 -7.76 -6.87 -13.48
N ALA A 170 -7.57 -6.77 -12.17
CA ALA A 170 -6.27 -6.90 -11.51
C ALA A 170 -5.57 -8.21 -11.86
N VAL A 171 -4.24 -8.19 -11.91
CA VAL A 171 -3.41 -9.39 -11.94
C VAL A 171 -3.17 -9.84 -10.49
N ILE A 172 -3.80 -10.93 -10.09
CA ILE A 172 -3.65 -11.49 -8.73
C ILE A 172 -2.57 -12.58 -8.73
N SER A 173 -1.61 -12.47 -7.81
CA SER A 173 -0.69 -13.55 -7.46
C SER A 173 -1.22 -14.27 -6.23
N ASP A 174 -1.89 -15.40 -6.44
CA ASP A 174 -2.35 -16.25 -5.35
C ASP A 174 -1.26 -17.26 -4.96
N GLN A 175 -0.66 -17.06 -3.79
CA GLN A 175 0.43 -17.88 -3.22
C GLN A 175 0.00 -18.53 -1.91
N ARG A 176 -1.31 -18.67 -1.69
CA ARG A 176 -1.88 -19.27 -0.47
C ARG A 176 -1.71 -20.79 -0.41
N VAL A 177 -1.12 -21.40 -1.45
CA VAL A 177 -0.97 -22.85 -1.66
C VAL A 177 0.47 -23.25 -1.97
#